data_AF-A0A3C0G2N7-F1
#
_entry.id   AF-A0A3C0G2N7-F1
#
_cell.length_a   1.000
_cell.length_b   1.000
_cell.length_c   1.000
_cell.angle_alpha   90.00
_cell.angle_beta   90.00
_cell.angle_gamma   90.00
#
_symmetry.space_group_name_H-M   'P 1'
#
loop_
_entity.id
_entity.type
_entity.pdbx_description
1 polymer ?
#
loop_
_entity_poly.entity_id
_entity_poly.type
_entity_poly.pdbx_seq_one_letter_code
_entity_poly.pdbx_strand_id
1 'polypeptide(L)'
;MAQTIRKRRKSYKTSTKKSSKKAGRKSTTTTPSSYGYGVKSQTSVRIRSKKRTKTTIKPYSSNYEYTIDQHLLSEGVKFEYEPTRIDYRVPIRKGCCEKCGSNTVSKLASYTPDFFIPSTGLWIETKGKWDSQGRTKIIAILESSDTINRDNFRMLFMYNNWITKNHKSTYMQWCEQHDIIAAVGKTVPLEWCK
;
A
#
# COMPACT_ATOMS: atom_id res chain seq x y z
N MET A 1 5.36 46.33 20.57
CA MET A 1 4.48 45.81 21.63
C MET A 1 3.88 44.48 21.16
N ALA A 2 4.43 43.35 21.57
CA ALA A 2 4.01 42.02 21.10
C ALA A 2 3.24 41.31 22.21
N GLN A 3 1.95 41.08 22.02
CA GLN A 3 1.09 40.35 22.97
C GLN A 3 1.04 38.86 22.60
N THR A 4 1.57 38.02 23.49
CA THR A 4 1.58 36.56 23.36
C THR A 4 0.27 35.97 23.87
N ILE A 5 -0.59 35.48 22.96
CA ILE A 5 -1.85 34.80 23.32
C ILE A 5 -1.57 33.31 23.59
N ARG A 6 -1.54 32.93 24.88
CA ARG A 6 -1.49 31.52 25.32
C ARG A 6 -2.88 30.87 25.23
N LYS A 7 -3.09 29.95 24.29
CA LYS A 7 -4.31 29.13 24.21
C LYS A 7 -4.28 28.00 25.25
N ARG A 8 -5.25 28.00 26.17
CA ARG A 8 -5.53 26.97 27.19
C ARG A 8 -5.88 25.61 26.54
N ARG A 9 -5.18 24.54 26.92
CA ARG A 9 -5.54 23.15 26.58
C ARG A 9 -6.63 22.65 27.53
N LYS A 10 -7.75 22.16 27.00
CA LYS A 10 -8.78 21.42 27.75
C LYS A 10 -8.31 19.98 27.99
N SER A 11 -8.25 19.58 29.26
CA SER A 11 -7.98 18.21 29.70
C SER A 11 -9.28 17.41 29.67
N TYR A 12 -9.33 16.34 28.89
CA TYR A 12 -10.41 15.35 28.94
C TYR A 12 -9.94 14.15 29.77
N LYS A 13 -10.65 13.88 30.87
CA LYS A 13 -10.52 12.65 31.66
C LYS A 13 -11.36 11.56 30.98
N THR A 14 -10.74 10.45 30.60
CA THR A 14 -11.46 9.23 30.19
C THR A 14 -11.33 8.14 31.25
N SER A 15 -12.48 7.57 31.55
CA SER A 15 -12.80 6.65 32.64
C SER A 15 -12.25 5.24 32.39
N THR A 16 -11.60 4.67 33.42
CA THR A 16 -11.08 3.31 33.43
C THR A 16 -12.18 2.33 33.86
N LYS A 17 -12.61 1.44 32.94
CA LYS A 17 -13.42 0.27 33.30
C LYS A 17 -12.53 -0.94 33.55
N LYS A 18 -12.47 -1.34 34.82
CA LYS A 18 -11.95 -2.61 35.33
C LYS A 18 -12.88 -3.74 34.85
N SER A 19 -12.35 -4.75 34.16
CA SER A 19 -13.05 -6.02 33.94
C SER A 19 -12.35 -7.14 34.71
N SER A 20 -13.17 -7.89 35.42
CA SER A 20 -12.88 -8.88 36.46
C SER A 20 -12.38 -10.21 35.90
N LYS A 21 -11.43 -10.79 36.64
CA LYS A 21 -10.97 -12.18 36.55
C LYS A 21 -12.13 -13.17 36.74
N LYS A 22 -12.13 -14.27 35.96
CA LYS A 22 -12.80 -15.51 36.35
C LYS A 22 -11.84 -16.69 36.18
N ALA A 23 -11.72 -17.44 37.27
CA ALA A 23 -10.92 -18.65 37.43
C ALA A 23 -11.81 -19.90 37.43
N GLY A 24 -11.19 -21.06 37.20
CA GLY A 24 -11.77 -22.40 37.41
C GLY A 24 -11.93 -23.17 36.09
N ARG A 25 -11.60 -24.46 35.97
CA ARG A 25 -11.27 -25.49 36.97
C ARG A 25 -10.58 -26.65 36.22
N LYS A 26 -9.52 -27.21 36.80
CA LYS A 26 -8.91 -28.47 36.35
C LYS A 26 -9.77 -29.63 36.85
N SER A 27 -10.07 -30.61 36.01
CA SER A 27 -10.56 -31.92 36.43
C SER A 27 -9.61 -33.00 35.93
N THR A 28 -8.93 -33.62 36.88
CA THR A 28 -8.12 -34.83 36.74
C THR A 28 -9.01 -36.04 36.94
N THR A 29 -8.98 -36.98 35.99
CA THR A 29 -9.43 -38.35 36.23
C THR A 29 -8.42 -39.31 35.60
N THR A 30 -8.01 -40.26 36.42
CA THR A 30 -6.88 -41.17 36.27
C THR A 30 -7.44 -42.60 36.09
N THR A 31 -7.07 -43.26 34.97
CA THR A 31 -6.87 -44.74 34.79
C THR A 31 -8.16 -45.59 34.62
N PRO A 32 -8.20 -46.71 33.84
CA PRO A 32 -7.09 -47.61 33.48
C PRO A 32 -6.89 -48.01 32.01
N SER A 33 -5.65 -48.44 31.79
CA SER A 33 -5.16 -49.29 30.70
C SER A 33 -6.10 -50.46 30.40
N SER A 34 -6.48 -50.62 29.14
CA SER A 34 -6.86 -51.91 28.59
C SER A 34 -6.27 -52.06 27.19
N TYR A 35 -5.47 -53.11 27.02
CA TYR A 35 -4.96 -53.55 25.74
C TYR A 35 -6.14 -53.93 24.83
N GLY A 36 -6.37 -53.18 23.76
CA GLY A 36 -7.43 -53.44 22.78
C GLY A 36 -6.88 -53.45 21.37
N TYR A 37 -6.92 -54.61 20.75
CA TYR A 37 -6.50 -54.90 19.38
C TYR A 37 -7.21 -54.02 18.34
N GLY A 38 -6.45 -53.61 17.32
CA GLY A 38 -6.85 -52.59 16.35
C GLY A 38 -7.99 -52.96 15.40
N VAL A 39 -8.77 -51.95 15.05
CA VAL A 39 -9.67 -51.93 13.90
C VAL A 39 -9.11 -50.93 12.90
N LYS A 40 -8.67 -51.42 11.74
CA LYS A 40 -8.14 -50.59 10.65
C LYS A 40 -9.27 -49.75 10.05
N SER A 41 -9.40 -48.49 10.48
CA SER A 41 -10.31 -47.53 9.85
C SER A 41 -9.71 -47.02 8.54
N GLN A 42 -10.30 -47.49 7.45
CA GLN A 42 -10.35 -46.96 6.08
C GLN A 42 -9.39 -45.81 5.76
N THR A 43 -8.38 -46.14 4.96
CA THR A 43 -7.45 -45.24 4.28
C THR A 43 -8.12 -43.98 3.73
N SER A 44 -7.70 -42.82 4.23
CA SER A 44 -7.98 -41.51 3.63
C SER A 44 -7.41 -41.49 2.20
N VAL A 45 -8.27 -41.48 1.19
CA VAL A 45 -7.86 -41.26 -0.20
C VAL A 45 -7.28 -39.85 -0.31
N ARG A 46 -5.95 -39.73 -0.46
CA ARG A 46 -5.27 -38.47 -0.78
C ARG A 46 -5.69 -38.06 -2.20
N ILE A 47 -6.74 -37.23 -2.31
CA ILE A 47 -7.04 -36.55 -3.57
C ILE A 47 -5.85 -35.62 -3.86
N ARG A 48 -5.00 -35.98 -4.82
CA ARG A 48 -3.90 -35.13 -5.29
C ARG A 48 -4.49 -33.81 -5.78
N SER A 49 -4.23 -32.71 -5.07
CA SER A 49 -4.59 -31.38 -5.57
C SER A 49 -3.93 -31.19 -6.94
N LYS A 50 -4.72 -30.95 -7.98
CA LYS A 50 -4.18 -30.58 -9.30
C LYS A 50 -3.21 -29.42 -9.09
N LYS A 51 -1.98 -29.55 -9.60
CA LYS A 51 -1.00 -28.45 -9.57
C LYS A 51 -1.63 -27.26 -10.30
N ARG A 52 -1.81 -26.14 -9.60
CA ARG A 52 -2.35 -24.91 -10.19
C ARG A 52 -1.41 -24.48 -11.30
N THR A 53 -1.86 -24.55 -12.55
CA THR A 53 -1.10 -24.01 -13.68
C THR A 53 -1.02 -22.49 -13.50
N LYS A 54 0.19 -21.94 -13.65
CA LYS A 54 0.44 -20.51 -13.45
C LYS A 54 -0.12 -19.78 -14.66
N THR A 55 -1.30 -19.16 -14.54
CA THR A 55 -1.85 -18.27 -15.57
C THR A 55 -0.78 -17.24 -15.94
N THR A 56 -0.55 -17.04 -17.24
CA THR A 56 0.39 -16.03 -17.73
C THR A 56 -0.24 -14.65 -17.58
N ILE A 57 0.28 -13.85 -16.65
CA ILE A 57 -0.24 -12.53 -16.26
C ILE A 57 0.37 -11.42 -17.13
N LYS A 58 1.09 -11.75 -18.21
CA LYS A 58 1.70 -10.73 -19.07
C LYS A 58 0.60 -9.93 -19.79
N PRO A 59 0.78 -8.62 -19.98
CA PRO A 59 2.00 -7.83 -19.77
C PRO A 59 2.28 -7.39 -18.32
N TYR A 60 1.34 -7.55 -17.39
CA TYR A 60 1.43 -6.98 -16.05
C TYR A 60 2.58 -7.54 -15.21
N SER A 61 3.19 -6.67 -14.40
CA SER A 61 4.31 -7.03 -13.53
C SER A 61 3.84 -7.81 -12.30
N SER A 62 2.55 -7.67 -11.92
CA SER A 62 1.96 -8.36 -10.79
C SER A 62 0.51 -8.82 -11.03
N ASN A 63 0.07 -9.82 -10.25
CA ASN A 63 -1.34 -10.23 -10.19
C ASN A 63 -2.27 -9.09 -9.74
N TYR A 64 -1.74 -8.14 -8.97
CA TYR A 64 -2.54 -7.04 -8.46
C TYR A 64 -2.89 -6.08 -9.59
N GLU A 65 -1.90 -5.65 -10.39
CA GLU A 65 -2.12 -4.85 -11.60
C GLU A 65 -3.09 -5.53 -12.56
N TYR A 66 -2.92 -6.82 -12.83
CA TYR A 66 -3.88 -7.56 -13.66
C TYR A 66 -5.30 -7.52 -13.10
N THR A 67 -5.46 -7.59 -11.78
CA THR A 67 -6.81 -7.48 -11.17
C THR A 67 -7.40 -6.09 -11.39
N ILE A 68 -6.59 -5.03 -11.30
CA ILE A 68 -7.02 -3.66 -11.54
C ILE A 68 -7.43 -3.45 -13.00
N ASP A 69 -6.64 -3.98 -13.93
CA ASP A 69 -6.94 -3.99 -15.36
C ASP A 69 -8.30 -4.65 -15.65
N GLN A 70 -8.54 -5.85 -15.11
CA GLN A 70 -9.80 -6.56 -15.31
C GLN A 70 -10.99 -5.78 -14.74
N HIS A 71 -10.80 -5.08 -13.62
CA HIS A 71 -11.81 -4.19 -13.07
C HIS A 71 -12.11 -2.99 -13.99
N LEU A 72 -11.07 -2.31 -14.50
CA LEU A 72 -11.26 -1.19 -15.42
C LEU A 72 -11.97 -1.62 -16.71
N LEU A 73 -11.62 -2.80 -17.25
CA LEU A 73 -12.29 -3.40 -18.41
C LEU A 73 -13.75 -3.74 -18.12
N SER A 74 -14.06 -4.31 -16.94
CA SER A 74 -15.45 -4.65 -16.59
C SER A 74 -16.34 -3.43 -16.41
N GLU A 75 -15.77 -2.30 -15.98
CA GLU A 75 -16.45 -1.01 -15.87
C GLU A 75 -16.50 -0.25 -17.20
N GLY A 76 -15.93 -0.80 -18.28
CA GLY A 76 -15.90 -0.16 -19.60
C GLY A 76 -15.03 1.10 -19.66
N VAL A 77 -14.10 1.26 -18.73
CA VAL A 77 -13.19 2.42 -18.68
C VAL A 77 -12.08 2.22 -19.71
N LYS A 78 -11.80 3.26 -20.51
CA LYS A 78 -10.62 3.28 -21.38
C LYS A 78 -9.40 3.68 -20.56
N PHE A 79 -8.32 2.91 -20.67
CA PHE A 79 -7.06 3.17 -19.98
C PHE A 79 -5.88 2.64 -20.80
N GLU A 80 -4.69 3.09 -20.42
CA GLU A 80 -3.42 2.62 -20.96
C GLU A 80 -2.55 2.09 -19.81
N TYR A 81 -1.89 0.94 -20.02
CA TYR A 81 -0.97 0.34 -19.05
C TYR A 81 0.47 0.71 -19.41
N GLU A 82 1.21 1.26 -18.45
CA GLU A 82 2.61 1.72 -18.60
C GLU A 82 2.88 2.51 -19.90
N PRO A 83 2.09 3.55 -20.24
CA PRO A 83 2.08 4.10 -21.60
C PRO A 83 3.36 4.84 -21.98
N THR A 84 4.02 5.50 -21.03
CA THR A 84 5.21 6.30 -21.31
C THR A 84 6.11 6.45 -20.09
N ARG A 85 7.39 6.76 -20.36
CA ARG A 85 8.38 7.09 -19.33
C ARG A 85 8.38 8.60 -19.14
N ILE A 86 8.31 9.01 -17.88
CA ILE A 86 8.23 10.40 -17.46
C ILE A 86 9.51 10.74 -16.71
N ASP A 87 10.18 11.80 -17.18
CA ASP A 87 11.39 12.28 -16.56
C ASP A 87 11.08 13.16 -15.34
N TYR A 88 11.95 13.06 -14.35
CA TYR A 88 11.90 13.85 -13.11
C TYR A 88 13.31 13.99 -12.55
N ARG A 89 13.47 14.87 -11.56
CA ARG A 89 14.75 15.16 -10.90
C ARG A 89 14.77 14.59 -9.49
N VAL A 90 15.84 13.86 -9.17
CA VAL A 90 16.08 13.34 -7.82
C VAL A 90 17.16 14.18 -7.14
N PRO A 91 16.89 14.83 -6.00
CA PRO A 91 17.90 15.60 -5.28
C PRO A 91 19.02 14.68 -4.76
N ILE A 92 20.27 15.09 -4.95
CA ILE A 92 21.44 14.35 -4.47
C ILE A 92 21.83 14.89 -3.10
N ARG A 93 21.82 14.02 -2.09
CA ARG A 93 22.28 14.40 -0.74
C ARG A 93 23.78 14.64 -0.76
N LYS A 94 24.21 15.77 -0.20
CA LYS A 94 25.63 16.17 -0.10
C LYS A 94 26.34 16.22 -1.46
N GLY A 95 25.61 16.47 -2.54
CA GLY A 95 26.22 16.70 -3.85
C GLY A 95 26.75 18.14 -3.94
N CYS A 96 27.77 18.33 -4.77
CA CYS A 96 28.31 19.64 -5.12
C CYS A 96 28.50 19.71 -6.64
N CYS A 97 28.11 20.81 -7.26
CA CYS A 97 28.34 21.05 -8.67
C CYS A 97 29.79 21.49 -8.88
N GLU A 98 30.58 20.71 -9.62
CA GLU A 98 31.99 21.03 -9.89
C GLU A 98 32.18 22.38 -10.62
N LYS A 99 31.19 22.80 -11.42
CA LYS A 99 31.27 24.04 -12.22
C LYS A 99 31.01 25.31 -11.43
N CYS A 100 30.07 25.28 -10.48
CA CYS A 100 29.61 26.49 -9.77
C CYS A 100 29.66 26.38 -8.25
N GLY A 101 30.09 25.24 -7.70
CA GLY A 101 30.14 25.00 -6.26
C GLY A 101 28.79 24.88 -5.57
N SER A 102 27.67 24.83 -6.32
CA SER A 102 26.33 24.73 -5.72
C SER A 102 26.14 23.38 -5.03
N ASN A 103 25.63 23.41 -3.80
CA ASN A 103 25.23 22.22 -3.05
C ASN A 103 23.81 21.73 -3.40
N THR A 104 23.05 22.50 -4.18
CA THR A 104 21.72 22.13 -4.66
C THR A 104 21.86 21.48 -6.02
N VAL A 105 22.05 20.16 -6.02
CA VAL A 105 22.21 19.36 -7.23
C VAL A 105 21.21 18.21 -7.28
N SER A 106 20.80 17.86 -8.49
CA SER A 106 19.87 16.76 -8.76
C SER A 106 20.34 15.93 -9.94
N LYS A 107 19.93 14.66 -9.98
CA LYS A 107 20.11 13.77 -11.14
C LYS A 107 18.79 13.59 -11.87
N LEU A 108 18.86 13.43 -13.18
CA LEU A 108 17.71 12.99 -13.98
C LEU A 108 17.42 11.50 -13.71
N ALA A 109 16.15 11.18 -13.65
CA ALA A 109 15.63 9.82 -13.55
C ALA A 109 14.31 9.72 -14.31
N SER A 110 13.88 8.50 -14.61
CA SER A 110 12.62 8.22 -15.31
C SER A 110 11.72 7.32 -14.47
N TYR A 111 10.42 7.52 -14.63
CA TYR A 111 9.35 6.83 -13.93
C TYR A 111 8.24 6.47 -14.91
N THR A 112 7.69 5.28 -14.78
CA THR A 112 6.56 4.80 -15.58
C THR A 112 5.44 4.47 -14.60
N PRO A 113 4.35 5.27 -14.57
CA PRO A 113 3.17 4.93 -13.80
C PRO A 113 2.47 3.69 -14.37
N ASP A 114 1.79 2.93 -13.51
CA ASP A 114 1.14 1.69 -13.93
C ASP A 114 -0.01 1.93 -14.91
N PHE A 115 -0.89 2.89 -14.65
CA PHE A 115 -2.07 3.17 -15.49
C PHE A 115 -2.24 4.65 -15.77
N PHE A 116 -2.76 4.95 -16.97
CA PHE A 116 -3.23 6.26 -17.37
C PHE A 116 -4.69 6.18 -17.83
N ILE A 117 -5.52 7.12 -17.38
CA ILE A 117 -6.93 7.24 -17.76
C ILE A 117 -7.08 8.45 -18.69
N PRO A 118 -7.18 8.26 -20.02
CA PRO A 118 -7.19 9.38 -20.97
C PRO A 118 -8.39 10.32 -20.82
N SER A 119 -9.54 9.83 -20.36
CA SER A 119 -10.75 10.66 -20.19
C SER A 119 -10.57 11.76 -19.14
N THR A 120 -9.88 11.44 -18.04
CA THR A 120 -9.66 12.37 -16.91
C THR A 120 -8.24 12.93 -16.86
N GLY A 121 -7.31 12.35 -17.64
CA GLY A 121 -5.89 12.66 -17.56
C GLY A 121 -5.22 12.17 -16.28
N LEU A 122 -5.82 11.20 -15.57
CA LEU A 122 -5.32 10.70 -14.29
C LEU A 122 -4.28 9.60 -14.46
N TRP A 123 -3.17 9.75 -13.75
CA TRP A 123 -2.13 8.75 -13.55
C TRP A 123 -2.41 7.97 -12.26
N ILE A 124 -2.41 6.64 -12.34
CA ILE A 124 -2.65 5.76 -11.21
C ILE A 124 -1.44 4.84 -11.01
N GLU A 125 -0.84 4.92 -9.82
CA GLU A 125 0.18 3.96 -9.36
C GLU A 125 -0.45 2.95 -8.41
N THR A 126 -0.27 1.67 -8.69
CA THR A 126 -0.77 0.60 -7.85
C THR A 126 0.36 0.07 -6.96
N LYS A 127 0.06 -0.19 -5.67
CA LYS A 127 1.08 -0.70 -4.75
C LYS A 127 0.57 -1.72 -3.73
N GLY A 128 1.25 -2.86 -3.67
CA GLY A 128 1.12 -3.80 -2.57
C GLY A 128 1.98 -3.41 -1.36
N LYS A 129 3.28 -3.64 -1.48
CA LYS A 129 4.28 -3.22 -0.49
C LYS A 129 4.94 -1.93 -0.96
N TRP A 130 4.99 -0.93 -0.09
CA TRP A 130 5.56 0.38 -0.41
C TRP A 130 6.65 0.73 0.60
N ASP A 131 7.88 0.81 0.11
CA ASP A 131 9.06 1.03 0.93
C ASP A 131 9.40 2.53 1.06
N SER A 132 10.51 2.83 1.71
CA SER A 132 10.96 4.23 1.84
C SER A 132 11.42 4.83 0.51
N GLN A 133 12.02 4.03 -0.36
CA GLN A 133 12.53 4.52 -1.64
C GLN A 133 11.38 4.90 -2.57
N GLY A 134 10.32 4.07 -2.63
CA GLY A 134 9.10 4.37 -3.37
C GLY A 134 8.45 5.66 -2.92
N ARG A 135 8.37 5.93 -1.61
CA ARG A 135 7.83 7.19 -1.08
C ARG A 135 8.66 8.40 -1.49
N THR A 136 9.99 8.34 -1.32
CA THR A 136 10.89 9.42 -1.77
C THR A 136 10.79 9.64 -3.27
N LYS A 137 10.64 8.57 -4.05
CA LYS A 137 10.45 8.65 -5.51
C LYS A 137 9.18 9.44 -5.87
N ILE A 138 8.04 9.08 -5.27
CA ILE A 138 6.76 9.77 -5.54
C ILE A 138 6.85 11.26 -5.22
N ILE A 139 7.47 11.64 -4.09
CA ILE A 139 7.69 13.06 -3.77
C ILE A 139 8.53 13.75 -4.84
N ALA A 140 9.65 13.15 -5.22
CA ALA A 140 10.52 13.74 -6.25
C ALA A 140 9.80 13.90 -7.60
N ILE A 141 8.96 12.94 -8.00
CA ILE A 141 8.14 13.04 -9.21
C ILE A 141 7.17 14.22 -9.11
N LEU A 142 6.39 14.29 -8.03
CA LEU A 142 5.38 15.33 -7.82
C LEU A 142 5.97 16.74 -7.66
N GLU A 143 7.24 16.85 -7.29
CA GLU A 143 7.93 18.12 -7.10
C GLU A 143 8.67 18.61 -8.35
N SER A 144 8.99 17.74 -9.31
CA SER A 144 9.93 18.08 -10.39
C SER A 144 9.55 17.61 -11.78
N SER A 145 8.50 16.82 -11.93
CA SER A 145 7.97 16.44 -13.23
C SER A 145 7.09 17.54 -13.80
N ASP A 146 7.17 17.78 -15.10
CA ASP A 146 6.24 18.67 -15.82
C ASP A 146 4.94 17.96 -16.21
N THR A 147 4.88 16.63 -16.13
CA THR A 147 3.75 15.81 -16.58
C THR A 147 2.85 15.37 -15.43
N ILE A 148 3.42 15.05 -14.27
CA ILE A 148 2.71 14.52 -13.11
C ILE A 148 2.77 15.52 -11.96
N ASN A 149 1.61 15.86 -11.42
CA ASN A 149 1.44 16.71 -10.24
C ASN A 149 0.38 16.11 -9.30
N ARG A 150 0.07 16.79 -8.20
CA ARG A 150 -0.86 16.28 -7.18
C ARG A 150 -2.32 16.22 -7.66
N ASP A 151 -2.69 17.06 -8.62
CA ASP A 151 -4.05 17.09 -9.15
C ASP A 151 -4.31 15.90 -10.06
N ASN A 152 -3.30 15.47 -10.83
CA ASN A 152 -3.44 14.39 -11.81
C ASN A 152 -2.83 13.04 -11.41
N PHE A 153 -2.38 12.87 -10.15
CA PHE A 153 -1.77 11.63 -9.67
C PHE A 153 -2.58 10.98 -8.54
N ARG A 154 -2.74 9.65 -8.59
CA ARG A 154 -3.46 8.86 -7.58
C ARG A 154 -2.67 7.61 -7.19
N MET A 155 -2.72 7.25 -5.90
CA MET A 155 -2.17 5.98 -5.39
C MET A 155 -3.30 4.98 -5.11
N LEU A 156 -3.20 3.76 -5.62
CA LEU A 156 -4.11 2.67 -5.29
C LEU A 156 -3.37 1.55 -4.56
N PHE A 157 -3.66 1.38 -3.27
CA PHE A 157 -2.99 0.38 -2.45
C PHE A 157 -3.79 -0.93 -2.38
N MET A 158 -3.10 -2.06 -2.43
CA MET A 158 -3.74 -3.36 -2.21
C MET A 158 -4.28 -3.47 -0.77
N TYR A 159 -3.53 -2.92 0.19
CA TYR A 159 -3.89 -2.87 1.62
C TYR A 159 -3.32 -1.60 2.28
N ASN A 160 -4.01 -1.11 3.30
CA ASN A 160 -3.55 0.02 4.12
C ASN A 160 -2.50 -0.42 5.16
N ASN A 161 -1.32 -0.81 4.70
CA ASN A 161 -0.28 -1.32 5.58
C ASN A 161 0.36 -0.22 6.43
N TRP A 162 0.94 -0.64 7.56
CA TRP A 162 1.84 0.20 8.34
C TRP A 162 3.16 0.41 7.61
N ILE A 163 3.66 1.64 7.63
CA ILE A 163 4.94 1.99 6.99
C ILE A 163 6.12 1.33 7.71
N THR A 164 6.05 1.29 9.05
CA THR A 164 7.10 0.73 9.89
C THR A 164 6.47 -0.23 10.90
N LYS A 165 7.30 -1.13 11.44
CA LYS A 165 6.90 -2.07 12.51
C LYS A 165 6.44 -1.38 13.80
N ASN A 166 6.76 -0.09 13.97
CA ASN A 166 6.36 0.70 15.14
C ASN A 166 4.94 1.28 15.01
N HIS A 167 4.24 1.04 13.90
CA HIS A 167 2.83 1.38 13.67
C HIS A 167 2.48 2.85 13.94
N LYS A 168 3.37 3.78 13.57
CA LYS A 168 3.16 5.23 13.76
C LYS A 168 2.34 5.90 12.67
N SER A 169 2.38 5.37 11.45
CA SER A 169 1.68 5.91 10.28
C SER A 169 1.43 4.80 9.27
N THR A 170 0.25 4.82 8.65
CA THR A 170 -0.14 3.93 7.55
C THR A 170 0.15 4.57 6.19
N TYR A 171 0.00 3.80 5.11
CA TYR A 171 0.12 4.35 3.75
C TYR A 171 -0.86 5.48 3.50
N MET A 172 -2.13 5.31 3.89
CA MET A 172 -3.16 6.34 3.69
C MET A 172 -2.85 7.62 4.48
N GLN A 173 -2.45 7.49 5.75
CA GLN A 173 -2.08 8.65 6.57
C GLN A 173 -0.86 9.39 6.01
N TRP A 174 0.09 8.67 5.43
CA TRP A 174 1.25 9.30 4.79
C TRP A 174 0.87 10.04 3.51
N CYS A 175 -0.02 9.47 2.69
CA CYS A 175 -0.55 10.15 1.51
C CYS A 175 -1.31 11.43 1.87
N GLU A 176 -2.16 11.38 2.90
CA GLU A 176 -2.87 12.56 3.43
C GLU A 176 -1.90 13.66 3.88
N GLN A 177 -0.81 13.31 4.56
CA GLN A 177 0.22 14.26 5.01
C GLN A 177 0.98 14.95 3.86
N HIS A 178 0.94 14.42 2.64
CA HIS A 178 1.67 14.94 1.49
C HIS A 178 0.74 15.42 0.36
N ASP A 179 -0.56 15.55 0.66
CA ASP A 179 -1.61 15.96 -0.29
C ASP A 179 -1.69 15.05 -1.52
N ILE A 180 -1.57 13.73 -1.29
CA ILE A 180 -1.69 12.70 -2.32
C ILE A 180 -3.03 11.99 -2.13
N ILE A 181 -3.90 12.06 -3.14
CA ILE A 181 -5.15 11.32 -3.13
C ILE A 181 -4.85 9.83 -3.33
N ALA A 182 -5.41 9.00 -2.45
CA ALA A 182 -5.19 7.57 -2.47
C ALA A 182 -6.47 6.79 -2.16
N ALA A 183 -6.49 5.52 -2.54
CA ALA A 183 -7.53 4.56 -2.19
C ALA A 183 -6.93 3.21 -1.84
N VAL A 184 -7.75 2.32 -1.26
CA VAL A 184 -7.33 0.97 -0.85
C VAL A 184 -8.32 -0.05 -1.39
N GLY A 185 -7.83 -1.08 -2.06
CA GLY A 185 -8.66 -2.16 -2.56
C GLY A 185 -8.15 -2.75 -3.86
N LYS A 186 -9.03 -3.49 -4.54
CA LYS A 186 -8.77 -4.11 -5.85
C LYS A 186 -9.60 -3.47 -6.97
N THR A 187 -10.16 -2.31 -6.69
CA THR A 187 -11.09 -1.60 -7.56
C THR A 187 -10.64 -0.15 -7.62
N VAL A 188 -10.62 0.42 -8.82
CA VAL A 188 -10.39 1.86 -9.01
C VAL A 188 -11.70 2.59 -8.68
N PRO A 189 -11.68 3.61 -7.81
CA PRO A 189 -12.89 4.40 -7.57
C PRO A 189 -13.41 5.04 -8.86
N LEU A 190 -14.70 4.87 -9.15
CA LEU A 190 -15.30 5.31 -10.42
C LEU A 190 -15.24 6.82 -10.62
N GLU A 191 -15.17 7.59 -9.53
CA GLU A 191 -14.96 9.04 -9.57
C GLU A 191 -13.59 9.45 -10.14
N TRP A 192 -12.63 8.53 -10.25
CA TRP A 192 -11.36 8.78 -10.96
C TRP A 192 -11.46 8.52 -12.48
N CYS A 193 -12.54 7.87 -12.92
CA CYS A 193 -12.68 7.41 -14.30
C CYS A 193 -13.68 8.24 -15.13
N LYS A 194 -14.46 9.11 -14.48
CA LYS A 194 -15.55 9.89 -15.07
C LYS A 194 -15.16 11.32 -15.39
#